data_AF-A0A6G8CW18-F1
#
_entry.id   AF-A0A6G8CW18-F1
#
_cell.length_a   1.000
_cell.length_b   1.000
_cell.length_c   1.000
_cell.angle_alpha   90.00
_cell.angle_beta   90.00
_cell.angle_gamma   90.00
#
_symmetry.space_group_name_H-M   'P 1'
#
loop_
_entity.id
_entity.type
_entity.pdbx_description
1 polymer ?
#
loop_
_entity_poly.entity_id
_entity_poly.type
_entity_poly.pdbx_seq_one_letter_code
_entity_poly.pdbx_strand_id
1 'polypeptide(L)'
;MAVSFSSSQIDRFKREAKKLVRELSIPHSEALDRIAAQQGFKNWSLLVKHSGAAPAIKGASPMLRKSAPSSQGRYYLHGDQDEDNPALFYCARCDVFTEAEHFDDPQQHRGETHGERYLGSLDRWNQRSLESKVNWRRPADAVNLLAGIAMAERDAKEAARAPFHRWLLTQVDRGDPVGDLAVDARRDKTFPTGASNRRELERYLSRHGDHVVRALREAWREFSASQLAA
;
A
#
# COMPACT_ATOMS: atom_id res chain seq x y z
N MET A 1 -31.79 -11.85 -18.51
CA MET A 1 -30.35 -12.09 -18.70
C MET A 1 -29.82 -12.76 -17.45
N ALA A 2 -29.07 -13.87 -17.57
CA ALA A 2 -28.50 -14.53 -16.40
C ALA A 2 -27.37 -13.65 -15.85
N VAL A 3 -27.54 -13.13 -14.64
CA VAL A 3 -26.50 -12.35 -13.96
C VAL A 3 -25.49 -13.33 -13.38
N SER A 4 -24.26 -13.30 -13.87
CA SER A 4 -23.12 -14.07 -13.34
C SER A 4 -22.05 -13.10 -12.86
N PHE A 5 -21.54 -13.31 -11.65
CA PHE A 5 -20.48 -12.49 -11.08
C PHE A 5 -19.11 -13.13 -11.23
N SER A 6 -18.07 -12.33 -11.45
CA SER A 6 -16.67 -12.75 -11.43
C SER A 6 -16.19 -13.06 -10.00
N SER A 7 -15.04 -13.73 -9.87
CA SER A 7 -14.43 -13.99 -8.56
C SER A 7 -14.05 -12.70 -7.81
N SER A 8 -13.61 -11.66 -8.52
CA SER A 8 -13.33 -10.33 -7.97
C SER A 8 -14.59 -9.70 -7.38
N GLN A 9 -15.72 -9.77 -8.08
CA GLN A 9 -17.01 -9.26 -7.59
C GLN A 9 -17.48 -9.98 -6.33
N ILE A 10 -17.34 -11.32 -6.28
CA ILE A 10 -17.69 -12.10 -5.08
C ILE A 10 -16.82 -11.68 -3.89
N ASP A 11 -15.52 -11.46 -4.10
CA ASP A 11 -14.62 -11.01 -3.02
C ASP A 11 -14.91 -9.56 -2.59
N ARG A 12 -15.34 -8.70 -3.51
CA ARG A 12 -15.85 -7.35 -3.18
C ARG A 12 -17.09 -7.42 -2.30
N PHE A 13 -18.10 -8.21 -2.66
CA PHE A 13 -19.31 -8.37 -1.88
C PHE A 13 -19.05 -8.88 -0.45
N LYS A 14 -18.09 -9.79 -0.27
CA LYS A 14 -17.68 -10.24 1.07
C LYS A 14 -17.07 -9.11 1.90
N ARG A 15 -16.31 -8.20 1.29
CA ARG A 15 -15.71 -7.04 1.97
C ARG A 15 -16.79 -6.03 2.36
N GLU A 16 -17.74 -5.76 1.49
CA GLU A 16 -18.91 -4.92 1.78
C GLU A 16 -19.73 -5.51 2.94
N ALA A 17 -19.96 -6.82 2.96
CA ALA A 17 -20.65 -7.49 4.07
C ALA A 17 -19.91 -7.31 5.41
N LYS A 18 -18.57 -7.40 5.43
CA LYS A 18 -17.77 -7.12 6.65
C LYS A 18 -17.91 -5.67 7.10
N LYS A 19 -18.00 -4.71 6.18
CA LYS A 19 -18.25 -3.30 6.50
C LYS A 19 -19.64 -3.15 7.16
N LEU A 20 -20.68 -3.73 6.57
CA LEU A 20 -22.04 -3.72 7.14
C LEU A 20 -22.12 -4.34 8.54
N VAL A 21 -21.38 -5.42 8.81
CA VAL A 21 -21.29 -6.02 10.16
C VAL A 21 -20.78 -4.98 11.17
N ARG A 22 -19.75 -4.20 10.81
CA ARG A 22 -19.17 -3.19 11.71
C ARG A 22 -20.12 -2.00 11.90
N GLU A 23 -20.84 -1.59 10.86
CA GLU A 23 -21.73 -0.43 10.90
C GLU A 23 -23.06 -0.73 11.61
N LEU A 24 -23.64 -1.90 11.37
CA LEU A 24 -24.97 -2.26 11.85
C LEU A 24 -24.96 -3.27 13.00
N SER A 25 -23.79 -3.76 13.40
CA SER A 25 -23.62 -4.78 14.45
C SER A 25 -24.46 -6.05 14.23
N ILE A 26 -24.65 -6.44 12.96
CA ILE A 26 -25.41 -7.63 12.55
C ILE A 26 -24.51 -8.86 12.35
N PRO A 27 -25.04 -10.10 12.40
CA PRO A 27 -24.29 -11.29 12.03
C PRO A 27 -23.77 -11.25 10.59
N HIS A 28 -22.59 -11.80 10.35
CA HIS A 28 -21.97 -11.80 9.02
C HIS A 28 -22.80 -12.53 7.95
N SER A 29 -23.50 -13.62 8.31
CA SER A 29 -24.42 -14.31 7.40
C SER A 29 -25.57 -13.41 6.97
N GLU A 30 -26.14 -12.63 7.89
CA GLU A 30 -27.20 -11.67 7.60
C GLU A 30 -26.70 -10.54 6.70
N ALA A 31 -25.49 -10.03 6.96
CA ALA A 31 -24.87 -9.02 6.09
C ALA A 31 -24.68 -9.54 4.65
N LEU A 32 -24.23 -10.79 4.48
CA LEU A 32 -24.09 -11.42 3.16
C LEU A 32 -25.45 -11.58 2.45
N ASP A 33 -26.50 -11.96 3.17
CA ASP A 33 -27.84 -12.08 2.60
C ASP A 33 -28.42 -10.71 2.19
N ARG A 34 -28.13 -9.64 2.95
CA ARG A 34 -28.51 -8.27 2.56
C ARG A 34 -27.81 -7.82 1.29
N ILE A 35 -26.50 -8.09 1.14
CA ILE A 35 -25.77 -7.82 -0.11
C ILE A 35 -26.36 -8.65 -1.26
N ALA A 36 -26.70 -9.92 -1.03
CA ALA A 36 -27.32 -10.74 -2.06
C ALA A 36 -28.68 -10.20 -2.52
N ALA A 37 -29.51 -9.72 -1.58
CA ALA A 37 -30.81 -9.11 -1.86
C ALA A 37 -30.68 -7.84 -2.72
N GLN A 38 -29.66 -7.00 -2.48
CA GLN A 38 -29.37 -5.82 -3.31
C GLN A 38 -29.04 -6.19 -4.77
N GLN A 39 -28.46 -7.36 -4.98
CA GLN A 39 -28.14 -7.90 -6.30
C GLN A 39 -29.29 -8.72 -6.91
N GLY A 40 -30.47 -8.76 -6.26
CA GLY A 40 -31.66 -9.47 -6.74
C GLY A 40 -31.75 -10.94 -6.35
N PHE A 41 -30.90 -11.42 -5.43
CA PHE A 41 -30.90 -12.81 -4.97
C PHE A 41 -31.50 -12.95 -3.57
N LYS A 42 -32.25 -14.02 -3.32
CA LYS A 42 -32.90 -14.24 -2.01
C LYS A 42 -31.90 -14.45 -0.86
N ASN A 43 -30.74 -15.02 -1.14
CA ASN A 43 -29.69 -15.27 -0.15
C ASN A 43 -28.32 -15.40 -0.82
N TRP A 44 -27.28 -15.38 0.00
CA TRP A 44 -25.89 -15.46 -0.43
C TRP A 44 -25.57 -16.74 -1.21
N SER A 45 -26.09 -17.89 -0.76
CA SER A 45 -25.84 -19.18 -1.42
C SER A 45 -26.34 -19.20 -2.87
N LEU A 46 -27.49 -18.59 -3.15
CA LEU A 46 -28.02 -18.46 -4.51
C LEU A 46 -27.15 -17.54 -5.36
N LEU A 47 -26.72 -16.40 -4.82
CA LEU A 47 -25.81 -15.48 -5.52
C LEU A 47 -24.52 -16.19 -5.94
N VAL A 48 -23.86 -16.90 -5.02
CA VAL A 48 -22.60 -17.63 -5.30
C VAL A 48 -22.81 -18.78 -6.29
N LYS A 49 -23.97 -19.44 -6.26
CA LYS A 49 -24.29 -20.51 -7.22
C LYS A 49 -24.42 -19.95 -8.64
N HIS A 50 -24.93 -18.74 -8.80
CA HIS A 50 -25.07 -18.08 -10.10
C HIS A 50 -23.76 -17.43 -10.61
N SER A 51 -22.79 -17.14 -9.75
CA SER A 51 -21.47 -16.62 -10.15
C SER A 51 -20.51 -17.66 -10.72
N GLY A 52 -20.76 -18.96 -10.50
CA GLY A 52 -19.90 -20.06 -11.02
C GLY A 52 -20.39 -20.71 -12.31
N ALA A 53 -21.56 -20.32 -12.84
CA ALA A 53 -22.16 -20.97 -14.00
C ALA A 53 -21.70 -20.30 -15.31
N ALA A 54 -20.56 -20.71 -15.85
CA ALA A 54 -20.28 -20.49 -17.27
C ALA A 54 -21.39 -21.19 -18.09
N PRO A 55 -21.98 -20.55 -19.12
CA PRO A 55 -22.97 -21.22 -19.95
C PRO A 55 -22.28 -22.37 -20.69
N ALA A 56 -22.62 -23.60 -20.31
CA ALA A 56 -22.19 -24.79 -21.02
C ALA A 56 -22.87 -24.84 -22.39
N ILE A 57 -22.26 -24.20 -23.39
CA ILE A 57 -22.62 -24.43 -24.80
C ILE A 57 -22.10 -25.83 -25.14
N LYS A 58 -23.01 -26.80 -25.19
CA LYS A 58 -22.72 -28.16 -25.66
C LYS A 58 -22.48 -28.11 -27.17
N GLY A 59 -21.23 -28.30 -27.58
CA GLY A 59 -20.88 -28.71 -28.95
C GLY A 59 -19.70 -27.98 -29.57
N ALA A 60 -18.48 -28.52 -29.39
CA ALA A 60 -17.40 -28.60 -30.39
C ALA A 60 -16.12 -29.18 -29.74
N SER A 61 -15.44 -30.06 -30.46
CA SER A 61 -14.21 -30.78 -30.07
C SER A 61 -13.01 -29.88 -29.72
N PRO A 62 -11.98 -30.40 -29.02
CA PRO A 62 -11.03 -29.58 -28.27
C PRO A 62 -9.88 -29.09 -29.15
N MET A 63 -9.81 -27.79 -29.40
CA MET A 63 -8.58 -27.12 -29.83
C MET A 63 -8.18 -26.06 -28.81
N LEU A 64 -6.89 -26.12 -28.43
CA LEU A 64 -6.12 -25.21 -27.58
C LEU A 64 -6.90 -24.48 -26.49
N ARG A 65 -6.81 -25.03 -25.27
CA ARG A 65 -7.09 -24.29 -24.04
C ARG A 65 -6.13 -23.10 -23.92
N LYS A 66 -6.52 -21.94 -24.45
CA LYS A 66 -6.06 -20.65 -23.93
C LYS A 66 -6.64 -20.52 -22.53
N SER A 67 -5.74 -20.58 -21.55
CA SER A 67 -5.88 -20.07 -20.18
C SER A 67 -7.21 -20.38 -19.49
N ALA A 68 -7.22 -21.42 -18.65
CA ALA A 68 -8.26 -21.55 -17.62
C ALA A 68 -8.39 -20.21 -16.86
N PRO A 69 -9.61 -19.79 -16.47
CA PRO A 69 -9.77 -18.61 -15.63
C PRO A 69 -8.97 -18.87 -14.35
N SER A 70 -8.00 -18.00 -14.06
CA SER A 70 -7.15 -18.15 -12.90
C SER A 70 -8.03 -18.18 -11.66
N SER A 71 -8.08 -19.29 -10.94
CA SER A 71 -8.67 -19.39 -9.60
C SER A 71 -7.88 -18.58 -8.55
N GLN A 72 -6.92 -17.78 -8.99
CA GLN A 72 -6.11 -16.88 -8.19
C GLN A 72 -6.97 -15.71 -7.73
N GLY A 73 -7.00 -15.47 -6.42
CA GLY A 73 -7.68 -14.31 -5.85
C GLY A 73 -7.03 -13.02 -6.35
N ARG A 74 -7.82 -11.96 -6.53
CA ARG A 74 -7.29 -10.65 -6.94
C ARG A 74 -6.67 -9.94 -5.73
N TYR A 75 -5.40 -9.56 -5.86
CA TYR A 75 -4.68 -8.77 -4.85
C TYR A 75 -4.75 -7.29 -5.20
N TYR A 76 -5.39 -6.51 -4.33
CA TYR A 76 -5.54 -5.06 -4.50
C TYR A 76 -4.58 -4.31 -3.56
N LEU A 77 -3.81 -3.38 -4.13
CA LEU A 77 -3.08 -2.36 -3.37
C LEU A 77 -4.01 -1.21 -3.00
N HIS A 78 -3.62 -0.46 -1.98
CA HIS A 78 -4.33 0.74 -1.61
C HIS A 78 -4.41 1.72 -2.80
N GLY A 79 -5.62 2.13 -3.17
CA GLY A 79 -5.88 2.98 -4.34
C GLY A 79 -6.00 2.22 -5.66
N ASP A 80 -5.88 0.87 -5.69
CA ASP A 80 -6.11 0.10 -6.93
C ASP A 80 -7.58 0.23 -7.34
N GLN A 81 -7.81 0.53 -8.61
CA GLN A 81 -9.14 0.61 -9.20
C GLN A 81 -9.78 -0.78 -9.27
N ASP A 82 -11.10 -0.83 -9.07
CA ASP A 82 -11.90 -2.03 -9.28
C ASP A 82 -11.98 -2.38 -10.78
N GLU A 83 -11.88 -3.68 -11.11
CA GLU A 83 -11.83 -4.15 -12.50
C GLU A 83 -13.21 -4.07 -13.19
N ASP A 84 -14.29 -4.07 -12.39
CA ASP A 84 -15.66 -4.12 -12.85
C ASP A 84 -16.37 -2.75 -12.72
N ASN A 85 -15.84 -1.85 -11.88
CA ASN A 85 -16.37 -0.50 -11.68
C ASN A 85 -15.23 0.55 -11.58
N PRO A 86 -14.94 1.30 -12.65
CA PRO A 86 -13.83 2.26 -12.65
C PRO A 86 -14.04 3.46 -11.71
N ALA A 87 -15.24 3.67 -11.16
CA ALA A 87 -15.50 4.69 -10.16
C ALA A 87 -15.04 4.30 -8.74
N LEU A 88 -14.67 3.03 -8.52
CA LEU A 88 -14.32 2.52 -7.21
C LEU A 88 -12.83 2.15 -7.09
N PHE A 89 -12.26 2.45 -5.92
CA PHE A 89 -10.87 2.22 -5.59
C PHE A 89 -10.75 1.53 -4.22
N TYR A 90 -9.78 0.63 -4.08
CA TYR A 90 -9.60 -0.18 -2.88
C TYR A 90 -8.93 0.58 -1.73
N CYS A 91 -9.62 0.70 -0.60
CA CYS A 91 -9.03 1.20 0.64
C CYS A 91 -8.52 0.04 1.51
N ALA A 92 -7.20 -0.13 1.60
CA ALA A 92 -6.57 -1.18 2.41
C ALA A 92 -6.76 -1.02 3.93
N ARG A 93 -7.09 0.20 4.40
CA ARG A 93 -7.37 0.47 5.82
C ARG A 93 -8.79 0.11 6.20
N CYS A 94 -9.75 0.46 5.37
CA CYS A 94 -11.16 0.14 5.58
C CYS A 94 -11.50 -1.30 5.16
N ASP A 95 -10.66 -1.92 4.33
CA ASP A 95 -10.89 -3.21 3.67
C ASP A 95 -12.14 -3.19 2.77
N VAL A 96 -12.32 -2.11 1.99
CA VAL A 96 -13.51 -1.90 1.14
C VAL A 96 -13.17 -1.08 -0.10
N PHE A 97 -13.99 -1.21 -1.14
CA PHE A 97 -13.98 -0.32 -2.30
C PHE A 97 -14.79 0.93 -2.05
N THR A 98 -14.30 2.07 -2.51
CA THR A 98 -14.89 3.39 -2.24
C THR A 98 -14.60 4.35 -3.39
N GLU A 99 -15.32 5.45 -3.46
CA GLU A 99 -15.10 6.52 -4.44
C GLU A 99 -13.80 7.29 -4.18
N ALA A 100 -13.36 8.09 -5.15
CA ALA A 100 -12.09 8.80 -5.11
C ALA A 100 -12.02 9.81 -3.94
N GLU A 101 -13.14 10.45 -3.62
CA GLU A 101 -13.32 11.46 -2.58
C GLU A 101 -12.93 10.93 -1.18
N HIS A 102 -13.05 9.61 -0.96
CA HIS A 102 -12.60 8.97 0.29
C HIS A 102 -11.11 9.16 0.55
N PHE A 103 -10.31 9.34 -0.50
CA PHE A 103 -8.87 9.49 -0.43
C PHE A 103 -8.43 10.95 -0.20
N ASP A 104 -9.36 11.90 -0.34
CA ASP A 104 -9.14 13.32 -0.13
C ASP A 104 -9.46 13.76 1.31
N ASP A 105 -10.18 12.95 2.09
CA ASP A 105 -10.57 13.26 3.46
C ASP A 105 -9.47 12.84 4.48
N PRO A 106 -8.69 13.79 5.03
CA PRO A 106 -7.64 13.48 6.00
C PRO A 106 -8.18 12.94 7.34
N GLN A 107 -9.48 13.04 7.61
CA GLN A 107 -10.07 12.53 8.85
C GLN A 107 -10.34 11.02 8.81
N GLN A 108 -10.53 10.43 7.62
CA GLN A 108 -10.80 9.00 7.46
C GLN A 108 -9.65 8.13 7.97
N HIS A 109 -8.41 8.61 7.83
CA HIS A 109 -7.21 7.85 8.12
C HIS A 109 -6.17 8.63 8.93
N ARG A 110 -6.37 8.72 10.26
CA ARG A 110 -5.35 9.32 11.15
C ARG A 110 -4.03 8.55 11.14
N GLY A 111 -2.91 9.27 11.06
CA GLY A 111 -1.56 8.79 11.38
C GLY A 111 -0.66 8.32 10.22
N GLU A 112 -1.19 8.13 9.01
CA GLU A 112 -0.39 7.73 7.83
C GLU A 112 -1.08 8.26 6.58
N THR A 113 -0.34 8.88 5.67
CA THR A 113 -0.92 9.42 4.43
C THR A 113 -1.34 8.29 3.48
N HIS A 114 -2.23 8.60 2.55
CA HIS A 114 -2.63 7.67 1.50
C HIS A 114 -1.42 7.23 0.63
N GLY A 115 -0.52 8.16 0.32
CA GLY A 115 0.72 7.86 -0.42
C GLY A 115 1.65 6.91 0.33
N GLU A 116 1.89 7.14 1.62
CA GLU A 116 2.68 6.25 2.48
C GLU A 116 2.08 4.84 2.54
N ARG A 117 0.76 4.75 2.71
CA ARG A 117 0.04 3.47 2.72
C ARG A 117 0.13 2.74 1.39
N TYR A 118 0.06 3.46 0.27
CA TYR A 118 0.24 2.89 -1.06
C TYR A 118 1.65 2.30 -1.20
N LEU A 119 2.69 3.08 -0.91
CA LEU A 119 4.09 2.65 -1.00
C LEU A 119 4.36 1.45 -0.08
N GLY A 120 3.86 1.46 1.16
CA GLY A 120 3.97 0.32 2.07
C GLY A 120 3.19 -0.92 1.62
N SER A 121 2.08 -0.74 0.89
CA SER A 121 1.35 -1.87 0.28
C SER A 121 2.10 -2.46 -0.91
N LEU A 122 2.70 -1.60 -1.75
CA LEU A 122 3.54 -1.99 -2.87
C LEU A 122 4.79 -2.74 -2.42
N ASP A 123 5.49 -2.23 -1.41
CA ASP A 123 6.68 -2.86 -0.82
C ASP A 123 6.35 -4.27 -0.28
N ARG A 124 5.27 -4.38 0.51
CA ARG A 124 4.77 -5.68 1.00
C ARG A 124 4.44 -6.65 -0.13
N TRP A 125 3.83 -6.17 -1.21
CA TRP A 125 3.53 -7.00 -2.39
C TRP A 125 4.81 -7.48 -3.08
N ASN A 126 5.80 -6.59 -3.25
CA ASN A 126 7.06 -6.91 -3.90
C ASN A 126 7.87 -7.94 -3.09
N GLN A 127 7.91 -7.80 -1.77
CA GLN A 127 8.62 -8.71 -0.85
C GLN A 127 7.97 -10.09 -0.69
N ARG A 128 6.74 -10.32 -1.18
CA ARG A 128 6.12 -11.66 -1.08
C ARG A 128 6.92 -12.69 -1.89
N SER A 129 7.05 -13.89 -1.33
CA SER A 129 7.66 -15.03 -2.03
C SER A 129 6.88 -15.40 -3.29
N LEU A 130 7.55 -16.07 -4.22
CA LEU A 130 6.92 -16.59 -5.43
C LEU A 130 5.78 -17.55 -5.08
N GLU A 131 5.95 -18.45 -4.10
CA GLU A 131 4.88 -19.38 -3.70
C GLU A 131 3.65 -18.63 -3.21
N SER A 132 3.86 -17.53 -2.45
CA SER A 132 2.74 -16.72 -2.01
C SER A 132 2.05 -16.00 -3.17
N LYS A 133 2.77 -15.61 -4.23
CA LYS A 133 2.18 -14.96 -5.40
C LYS A 133 1.43 -15.96 -6.30
N VAL A 134 1.66 -17.27 -6.18
CA VAL A 134 0.93 -18.29 -6.96
C VAL A 134 -0.58 -18.25 -6.73
N ASN A 135 -1.04 -17.87 -5.53
CA ASN A 135 -2.48 -17.84 -5.21
C ASN A 135 -3.13 -16.47 -5.44
N TRP A 136 -2.33 -15.45 -5.79
CA TRP A 136 -2.76 -14.06 -5.83
C TRP A 136 -2.33 -13.39 -7.13
N ARG A 137 -3.28 -12.84 -7.88
CA ARG A 137 -3.01 -12.10 -9.11
C ARG A 137 -3.03 -10.60 -8.86
N ARG A 138 -2.00 -9.90 -9.34
CA ARG A 138 -2.05 -8.45 -9.62
C ARG A 138 -1.51 -8.16 -11.02
N PRO A 139 -2.30 -7.59 -11.95
CA PRO A 139 -1.82 -7.08 -13.23
C PRO A 139 -0.69 -6.07 -13.03
N ALA A 140 0.29 -6.09 -13.94
CA ALA A 140 1.37 -5.12 -13.94
C ALA A 140 0.85 -3.69 -14.25
N ASP A 141 -0.20 -3.60 -15.04
CA ASP A 141 -0.88 -2.39 -15.53
C ASP A 141 -2.12 -2.01 -14.71
N ALA A 142 -2.27 -2.54 -13.48
CA ALA A 142 -3.40 -2.19 -12.62
C ALA A 142 -3.42 -0.68 -12.33
N VAL A 143 -4.51 -0.03 -12.76
CA VAL A 143 -4.75 1.41 -12.53
C VAL A 143 -4.84 1.68 -11.03
N ASN A 144 -4.13 2.69 -10.58
CA ASN A 144 -4.10 3.08 -9.17
C ASN A 144 -4.15 4.60 -9.03
N LEU A 145 -5.12 5.10 -8.27
CA LEU A 145 -5.37 6.53 -8.07
C LEU A 145 -4.18 7.25 -7.41
N LEU A 146 -3.47 6.55 -6.52
CA LEU A 146 -2.45 7.13 -5.65
C LEU A 146 -1.03 7.00 -6.22
N ALA A 147 -0.82 6.11 -7.20
CA ALA A 147 0.52 5.75 -7.65
C ALA A 147 1.35 6.95 -8.12
N GLY A 148 0.77 7.80 -8.99
CA GLY A 148 1.46 8.98 -9.51
C GLY A 148 1.81 9.99 -8.42
N ILE A 149 0.84 10.31 -7.56
CA ILE A 149 1.01 11.27 -6.47
C ILE A 149 2.05 10.75 -5.47
N ALA A 150 1.92 9.51 -5.03
CA ALA A 150 2.82 8.91 -4.05
C ALA A 150 4.27 8.78 -4.56
N MET A 151 4.45 8.46 -5.85
CA MET A 151 5.77 8.46 -6.47
C MET A 151 6.35 9.87 -6.55
N ALA A 152 5.57 10.85 -6.99
CA ALA A 152 6.00 12.24 -7.04
C ALA A 152 6.37 12.79 -5.65
N GLU A 153 5.59 12.50 -4.61
CA GLU A 153 5.90 12.89 -3.23
C GLU A 153 7.18 12.23 -2.72
N ARG A 154 7.38 10.94 -2.99
CA ARG A 154 8.62 10.24 -2.62
C ARG A 154 9.82 10.85 -3.32
N ASP A 155 9.71 11.09 -4.62
CA ASP A 155 10.79 11.64 -5.43
C ASP A 155 11.08 13.10 -5.02
N ALA A 156 10.05 13.88 -4.67
CA ALA A 156 10.20 15.22 -4.09
C ALA A 156 10.89 15.17 -2.71
N LYS A 157 10.55 14.21 -1.85
CA LYS A 157 11.21 14.01 -0.55
C LYS A 157 12.68 13.60 -0.72
N GLU A 158 12.99 12.79 -1.72
CA GLU A 158 14.36 12.41 -2.06
C GLU A 158 15.15 13.59 -2.66
N ALA A 159 14.52 14.40 -3.51
CA ALA A 159 15.11 15.61 -4.08
C ALA A 159 15.41 16.64 -2.97
N ALA A 160 14.48 16.81 -2.03
CA ALA A 160 14.62 17.70 -0.87
C ALA A 160 15.62 17.19 0.19
N ARG A 161 16.19 15.99 0.02
CA ARG A 161 17.19 15.45 0.93
C ARG A 161 18.42 16.37 0.97
N ALA A 162 18.81 16.80 2.16
CA ALA A 162 19.93 17.71 2.35
C ALA A 162 21.27 17.01 1.99
N PRO A 163 22.25 17.77 1.47
CA PRO A 163 23.58 17.23 1.16
C PRO A 163 24.23 16.52 2.35
N PHE A 164 24.09 17.08 3.57
CA PHE A 164 24.59 16.44 4.79
C PHE A 164 24.00 15.05 5.00
N HIS A 165 22.68 14.87 4.82
CA HIS A 165 22.05 13.55 5.00
C HIS A 165 22.55 12.54 3.96
N ARG A 166 22.69 12.96 2.69
CA ARG A 166 23.27 12.09 1.65
C ARG A 166 24.69 11.67 2.01
N TRP A 167 25.51 12.61 2.48
CA TRP A 167 26.88 12.34 2.95
C TRP A 167 26.88 11.42 4.18
N LEU A 168 26.01 11.64 5.16
CA LEU A 168 25.94 10.82 6.37
C LEU A 168 25.66 9.35 6.04
N LEU A 169 24.80 9.07 5.07
CA LEU A 169 24.49 7.70 4.65
C LEU A 169 25.66 6.97 4.00
N THR A 170 26.73 7.66 3.57
CA THR A 170 27.95 7.00 3.09
C THR A 170 28.89 6.58 4.21
N GLN A 171 28.59 6.97 5.46
CA GLN A 171 29.41 6.69 6.64
C GLN A 171 29.02 5.41 7.40
N VAL A 172 28.02 4.66 6.91
CA VAL A 172 27.38 3.53 7.62
C VAL A 172 28.27 2.34 7.94
N ASP A 173 29.42 2.22 7.27
CA ASP A 173 30.35 1.09 7.44
C ASP A 173 31.52 1.42 8.40
N ARG A 174 31.47 2.58 9.08
CA ARG A 174 32.45 2.99 10.09
C ARG A 174 32.11 2.40 11.46
N GLY A 175 33.14 2.02 12.23
CA GLY A 175 33.01 1.50 13.60
C GLY A 175 33.22 2.57 14.68
N ASP A 176 32.80 3.80 14.42
CA ASP A 176 32.95 4.96 15.31
C ASP A 176 31.59 5.63 15.56
N PRO A 177 31.48 6.63 16.46
CA PRO A 177 30.21 7.28 16.76
C PRO A 177 29.52 7.94 15.55
N VAL A 178 30.26 8.33 14.50
CA VAL A 178 29.68 8.86 13.25
C VAL A 178 29.05 7.74 12.44
N GLY A 179 29.70 6.59 12.36
CA GLY A 179 29.14 5.38 11.76
C GLY A 179 27.88 4.90 12.47
N ASP A 180 27.89 4.88 13.81
CA ASP A 180 26.71 4.54 14.61
C ASP A 180 25.54 5.50 14.32
N LEU A 181 25.80 6.81 14.31
CA LEU A 181 24.82 7.82 13.94
C LEU A 181 24.27 7.62 12.51
N ALA A 182 25.13 7.24 11.56
CA ALA A 182 24.72 6.97 10.19
C ALA A 182 23.80 5.75 10.09
N VAL A 183 24.11 4.68 10.84
CA VAL A 183 23.26 3.48 10.92
C VAL A 183 21.91 3.83 11.52
N ASP A 184 21.87 4.64 12.58
CA ASP A 184 20.64 5.07 13.22
C ASP A 184 19.81 5.98 12.30
N ALA A 185 20.43 6.97 11.65
CA ALA A 185 19.77 7.85 10.68
C ALA A 185 19.18 7.06 9.50
N ARG A 186 19.87 6.00 9.03
CA ARG A 186 19.36 5.12 7.98
C ARG A 186 18.12 4.31 8.42
N ARG A 187 18.04 3.94 9.69
CA ARG A 187 16.93 3.15 10.26
C ARG A 187 15.74 4.01 10.67
N ASP A 188 15.98 5.24 11.08
CA ASP A 188 14.96 6.16 11.55
C ASP A 188 14.16 6.81 10.41
N LYS A 189 12.95 6.30 10.19
CA LYS A 189 12.01 6.82 9.16
C LYS A 189 11.58 8.27 9.41
N THR A 190 11.73 8.76 10.63
CA THR A 190 11.37 10.12 11.04
C THR A 190 12.58 11.06 11.10
N PHE A 191 13.78 10.57 10.76
CA PHE A 191 14.97 11.40 10.68
C PHE A 191 14.73 12.59 9.73
N PRO A 192 15.06 13.82 10.13
CA PRO A 192 14.82 15.02 9.32
C PRO A 192 15.80 15.10 8.13
N THR A 193 15.51 14.33 7.08
CA THR A 193 16.38 14.16 5.90
C THR A 193 16.59 15.44 5.10
N GLY A 194 15.69 16.42 5.23
CA GLY A 194 15.75 17.72 4.56
C GLY A 194 16.33 18.86 5.41
N ALA A 195 16.87 18.57 6.60
CA ALA A 195 17.41 19.60 7.49
C ALA A 195 18.56 20.37 6.81
N SER A 196 18.41 21.68 6.73
CA SER A 196 19.36 22.55 6.02
C SER A 196 20.57 22.94 6.87
N ASN A 197 20.49 22.73 8.18
CA ASN A 197 21.51 23.17 9.13
C ASN A 197 21.64 22.24 10.34
N ARG A 198 22.81 22.28 10.97
CA ARG A 198 23.17 21.48 12.13
C ARG A 198 22.21 21.66 13.31
N ARG A 199 21.70 22.87 13.55
CA ARG A 199 20.88 23.20 14.73
C ARG A 199 19.53 22.48 14.70
N GLU A 200 18.93 22.32 13.54
CA GLU A 200 17.71 21.52 13.37
C GLU A 200 17.93 20.06 13.76
N LEU A 201 19.04 19.48 13.30
CA LEU A 201 19.42 18.11 13.65
C LEU A 201 19.75 17.97 15.14
N GLU A 202 20.45 18.94 15.74
CA GLU A 202 20.72 18.94 17.18
C GLU A 202 19.43 18.98 17.99
N ARG A 203 18.45 19.79 17.58
CA ARG A 203 17.14 19.85 18.24
C ARG A 203 16.44 18.50 18.17
N TYR A 204 16.44 17.86 17.01
CA TYR A 204 15.86 16.53 16.80
C TYR A 204 16.55 15.46 17.65
N LEU A 205 17.89 15.47 17.68
CA LEU A 205 18.70 14.45 18.35
C LEU A 205 18.84 14.68 19.86
N SER A 206 18.52 15.87 20.37
CA SER A 206 18.69 16.21 21.79
C SER A 206 17.94 15.27 22.74
N ARG A 207 16.80 14.71 22.31
CA ARG A 207 16.01 13.74 23.07
C ARG A 207 16.67 12.34 23.20
N HIS A 208 17.74 12.07 22.44
CA HIS A 208 18.44 10.78 22.42
C HIS A 208 19.75 10.80 23.24
N GLY A 209 20.12 11.96 23.79
CA GLY A 209 21.24 12.13 24.72
C GLY A 209 22.47 12.81 24.12
N ASP A 210 23.34 13.31 25.00
CA ASP A 210 24.48 14.17 24.63
C ASP A 210 25.52 13.47 23.74
N HIS A 211 25.66 12.16 23.86
CA HIS A 211 26.58 11.39 23.03
C HIS A 211 26.19 11.41 21.54
N VAL A 212 24.89 11.32 21.23
CA VAL A 212 24.38 11.42 19.86
C VAL A 212 24.59 12.84 19.29
N VAL A 213 24.36 13.86 20.13
CA VAL A 213 24.61 15.26 19.74
C VAL A 213 26.10 15.52 19.48
N ARG A 214 27.00 14.90 20.26
CA ARG A 214 28.46 14.97 19.99
C ARG A 214 28.83 14.29 18.68
N ALA A 215 28.30 13.10 18.41
CA ALA A 215 28.51 12.40 17.14
C ALA A 215 28.02 13.25 15.95
N LEU A 216 26.86 13.90 16.08
CA LEU A 216 26.35 14.82 15.06
C LEU A 216 27.30 16.01 14.82
N ARG A 217 27.84 16.61 15.89
CA ARG A 217 28.79 17.74 15.78
C ARG A 217 30.06 17.34 15.04
N GLU A 218 30.57 16.15 15.35
CA GLU A 218 31.72 15.56 14.68
C GLU A 218 31.42 15.29 13.20
N ALA A 219 30.33 14.58 12.91
CA ALA A 219 29.86 14.32 11.56
C ALA A 219 29.71 15.61 10.73
N TRP A 220 29.12 16.66 11.32
CA TRP A 220 28.93 17.94 10.62
C TRP A 220 30.25 18.65 10.33
N ARG A 221 31.24 18.55 11.23
CA ARG A 221 32.58 19.10 11.03
C ARG A 221 33.29 18.40 9.87
N GLU A 222 33.24 17.08 9.83
CA GLU A 222 33.82 16.28 8.75
C GLU A 222 33.13 16.54 7.40
N PHE A 223 31.80 16.59 7.38
CA PHE A 223 31.03 16.98 6.21
C PHE A 223 31.47 18.35 5.69
N SER A 224 31.53 19.35 6.56
CA SER A 224 31.92 20.72 6.17
C SER A 224 33.34 20.76 5.60
N ALA A 225 34.27 20.00 6.19
CA ALA A 225 35.63 19.89 5.67
C ALA A 225 35.65 19.21 4.29
N SER A 226 34.83 18.17 4.07
CA SER A 226 34.73 17.49 2.77
C SER A 226 34.16 18.38 1.66
N GLN A 227 33.24 19.29 1.99
CA GLN A 227 32.67 20.26 1.05
C GLN A 227 33.68 21.34 0.65
N LEU A 228 34.64 21.67 1.51
CA LEU A 228 35.71 22.63 1.22
C LEU A 228 36.86 22.04 0.40
N ALA A 229 36.99 20.71 0.39
CA ALA A 229 38.04 19.99 -0.31
C ALA A 229 37.62 19.49 -1.72
N ALA A 230 36.33 19.61 -2.06
CA ALA A 230 35.74 19.23 -3.35
C ALA A 230 35.65 20.44 -4.29
#